data_AF-A0A5B8VL42-F1
#
_entry.id   AF-A0A5B8VL42-F1
#
_cell.length_a   1.000
_cell.length_b   1.000
_cell.length_c   1.000
_cell.angle_alpha   90.00
_cell.angle_beta   90.00
_cell.angle_gamma   90.00
#
_symmetry.space_group_name_H-M   'P 1'
#
loop_
_entity.id
_entity.type
_entity.pdbx_description
1 polymer ?
#
loop_
_entity_poly.entity_id
_entity_poly.type
_entity_poly.pdbx_seq_one_letter_code
_entity_poly.pdbx_strand_id
1 'polypeptide(L)'
;MLNTARQFRERQIPIDNIVQDWYYWKKDDWGSQRFDSSRYPDPAAMISQLHHKYNLHFMISVWPKFYQGSKYFKDFWDNNWLYKQNVLDKRADWMGYVSTFYDAFNPKAGKAFWNIVKKSIYSKGVDAWWLDATEPDIVDNITNAHRMELMTPTYKVAPRLILMPMPWPRIKPFMKGKGRQIPINASLS
;
A
#
# COMPACT_ATOMS: atom_id res chain seq x y z
N MET A 1 -19.47 -4.70 -1.37
CA MET A 1 -18.63 -5.79 -1.90
C MET A 1 -19.33 -7.15 -1.89
N LEU A 2 -19.71 -7.73 -0.74
CA LEU A 2 -20.35 -9.07 -0.70
C LEU A 2 -21.62 -9.18 -1.57
N ASN A 3 -22.42 -8.12 -1.60
CA ASN A 3 -23.58 -8.05 -2.49
C ASN A 3 -23.18 -8.19 -3.97
N THR A 4 -22.12 -7.52 -4.40
CA THR A 4 -21.57 -7.63 -5.75
C THR A 4 -21.15 -9.07 -6.06
N ALA A 5 -20.38 -9.70 -5.18
CA ALA A 5 -19.98 -11.11 -5.34
C ALA A 5 -21.18 -12.06 -5.50
N ARG A 6 -22.20 -11.89 -4.64
CA ARG A 6 -23.47 -12.63 -4.73
C ARG A 6 -24.14 -12.45 -6.09
N GLN A 7 -24.22 -11.21 -6.56
CA GLN A 7 -24.88 -10.83 -7.81
C GLN A 7 -24.18 -11.42 -9.05
N PHE A 8 -22.86 -11.59 -9.04
CA PHE A 8 -22.13 -12.32 -10.09
C PHE A 8 -22.47 -13.82 -10.07
N ARG A 9 -22.49 -14.44 -8.88
CA ARG A 9 -22.81 -15.86 -8.73
C ARG A 9 -24.25 -16.19 -9.11
N GLU A 10 -25.21 -15.36 -8.71
CA GLU A 10 -26.63 -15.53 -9.06
C GLU A 10 -26.88 -15.43 -10.57
N ARG A 11 -26.11 -14.59 -11.27
CA ARG A 11 -26.20 -14.45 -12.74
C ARG A 11 -25.33 -15.44 -13.50
N GLN A 12 -24.64 -16.34 -12.81
CA GLN A 12 -23.70 -17.30 -13.40
C GLN A 12 -22.61 -16.62 -14.27
N ILE A 13 -22.20 -15.40 -13.89
CA ILE A 13 -21.13 -14.68 -14.58
C ILE A 13 -19.80 -15.06 -13.90
N PRO A 14 -18.83 -15.62 -14.66
CA PRO A 14 -17.57 -16.07 -14.10
C PRO A 14 -16.70 -14.87 -13.69
N ILE A 15 -16.22 -14.90 -12.45
CA ILE A 15 -15.18 -14.02 -11.91
C ILE A 15 -14.39 -14.78 -10.85
N ASP A 16 -13.09 -14.52 -10.77
CA ASP A 16 -12.18 -15.14 -9.80
C ASP A 16 -11.72 -14.15 -8.72
N ASN A 17 -11.72 -12.85 -9.02
CA ASN A 17 -11.14 -11.83 -8.16
C ASN A 17 -12.15 -10.71 -7.89
N ILE A 18 -12.09 -10.16 -6.68
CA ILE A 18 -12.76 -8.91 -6.33
C ILE A 18 -11.76 -7.98 -5.65
N VAL A 19 -11.86 -6.69 -5.95
CA VAL A 19 -10.87 -5.69 -5.53
C VAL A 19 -11.50 -4.67 -4.60
N GLN A 20 -10.85 -4.43 -3.46
CA GLN A 20 -11.13 -3.30 -2.59
C GLN A 20 -10.15 -2.18 -2.93
N ASP A 21 -10.68 -1.09 -3.46
CA ASP A 21 -9.90 0.11 -3.73
C ASP A 21 -9.59 0.89 -2.44
N TRP A 22 -9.02 2.08 -2.56
CA TRP A 22 -8.66 3.00 -1.47
C TRP A 22 -9.85 3.37 -0.56
N TYR A 23 -9.54 4.10 0.51
CA TYR A 23 -10.51 4.64 1.46
C TYR A 23 -11.24 3.61 2.33
N TYR A 24 -10.70 2.40 2.52
CA TYR A 24 -11.25 1.45 3.50
C TYR A 24 -10.89 1.81 4.96
N TRP A 25 -10.00 2.77 5.16
CA TRP A 25 -9.57 3.30 6.46
C TRP A 25 -10.42 4.47 6.94
N LYS A 26 -10.27 4.85 8.21
CA LYS A 26 -10.88 6.08 8.75
C LYS A 26 -10.35 7.29 7.98
N LYS A 27 -11.23 8.25 7.68
CA LYS A 27 -10.93 9.39 6.80
C LYS A 27 -9.58 10.08 7.09
N ASP A 28 -9.24 10.24 8.36
CA ASP A 28 -8.05 10.93 8.87
C ASP A 28 -6.83 10.03 9.14
N ASP A 29 -6.91 8.73 8.84
CA ASP A 29 -5.91 7.72 9.23
C ASP A 29 -5.30 6.97 8.03
N TRP A 30 -5.15 7.65 6.89
CA TRP A 30 -4.45 7.10 5.72
C TRP A 30 -3.00 6.79 6.07
N GLY A 31 -2.58 5.54 5.84
CA GLY A 31 -1.24 5.03 6.16
C GLY A 31 -1.26 3.99 7.28
N SER A 32 -2.34 3.94 8.06
CA SER A 32 -2.53 2.93 9.11
C SER A 32 -2.81 1.52 8.59
N GLN A 33 -3.33 1.44 7.36
CA GLN A 33 -3.86 0.22 6.74
C GLN A 33 -4.99 -0.42 7.57
N ARG A 34 -5.62 0.33 8.50
CA ARG A 34 -6.68 -0.19 9.36
C ARG A 34 -8.04 0.04 8.72
N PHE A 35 -8.85 -1.00 8.68
CA PHE A 35 -10.24 -0.88 8.28
C PHE A 35 -11.03 0.02 9.24
N ASP A 36 -11.89 0.87 8.67
CA ASP A 36 -12.90 1.63 9.39
C ASP A 36 -14.03 0.70 9.82
N SER A 37 -14.13 0.43 11.12
CA SER A 37 -15.09 -0.53 11.68
C SER A 37 -16.56 -0.14 11.44
N SER A 38 -16.86 1.13 11.16
CA SER A 38 -18.22 1.56 10.82
C SER A 38 -18.69 1.00 9.46
N ARG A 39 -17.75 0.79 8.53
CA ARG A 39 -18.00 0.27 7.17
C ARG A 39 -17.57 -1.18 7.01
N TYR A 40 -16.57 -1.60 7.78
CA TYR A 40 -15.98 -2.93 7.78
C TYR A 40 -15.94 -3.45 9.23
N PRO A 41 -17.09 -3.82 9.82
CA PRO A 41 -17.15 -4.25 11.21
C PRO A 41 -16.33 -5.52 11.47
N ASP A 42 -16.33 -6.45 10.51
CA ASP A 42 -15.48 -7.65 10.54
C ASP A 42 -14.89 -7.93 9.15
N PRO A 43 -13.73 -7.33 8.82
CA PRO A 43 -13.08 -7.55 7.53
C PRO A 43 -12.56 -8.99 7.37
N ALA A 44 -12.25 -9.71 8.45
CA ALA A 44 -11.80 -11.10 8.35
C ALA A 44 -12.97 -12.02 7.97
N ALA A 45 -14.12 -11.86 8.61
CA ALA A 45 -15.34 -12.58 8.22
C ALA A 45 -15.80 -12.21 6.80
N MET A 46 -15.66 -10.94 6.40
CA MET A 46 -15.97 -10.52 5.03
C MET A 46 -15.09 -11.26 4.01
N ILE A 47 -13.78 -11.32 4.22
CA ILE A 47 -12.85 -12.01 3.32
C ILE A 47 -13.10 -13.52 3.33
N SER A 48 -13.31 -14.10 4.51
CA SER A 48 -13.68 -15.52 4.66
C SER A 48 -14.95 -15.88 3.88
N GLN A 49 -15.97 -15.01 3.85
CA GLN A 49 -17.16 -15.23 3.03
C GLN A 49 -16.85 -15.17 1.52
N LEU A 50 -15.99 -14.25 1.08
CA LEU A 50 -15.55 -14.21 -0.33
C LEU A 50 -14.87 -15.52 -0.73
N HIS A 51 -14.00 -16.03 0.12
CA HIS A 51 -13.28 -17.29 -0.09
C HIS A 51 -14.22 -18.48 -0.12
N HIS A 52 -15.01 -18.71 0.93
CA HIS A 52 -15.72 -19.98 1.11
C HIS A 52 -17.11 -20.02 0.51
N LYS A 53 -17.84 -18.90 0.50
CA LYS A 53 -19.20 -18.86 -0.03
C LYS A 53 -19.21 -18.55 -1.52
N TYR A 54 -18.30 -17.70 -1.98
CA TYR A 54 -18.28 -17.24 -3.36
C TYR A 54 -17.11 -17.78 -4.17
N ASN A 55 -16.13 -18.47 -3.57
CA ASN A 55 -14.93 -18.97 -4.26
C ASN A 55 -14.25 -17.84 -5.07
N LEU A 56 -13.95 -16.73 -4.39
CA LEU A 56 -13.30 -15.54 -4.94
C LEU A 56 -12.04 -15.22 -4.17
N HIS A 57 -11.02 -14.72 -4.85
CA HIS A 57 -9.85 -14.09 -4.23
C HIS A 57 -10.08 -12.59 -3.99
N PHE A 58 -9.47 -12.07 -2.94
CA PHE A 58 -9.57 -10.68 -2.51
C PHE A 58 -8.25 -9.93 -2.67
N MET A 59 -8.27 -8.89 -3.50
CA MET A 59 -7.17 -7.93 -3.68
C MET A 59 -7.51 -6.60 -3.01
N ILE A 60 -6.52 -5.93 -2.42
CA ILE A 60 -6.71 -4.62 -1.78
C ILE A 60 -5.65 -3.60 -2.21
N SER A 61 -6.08 -2.35 -2.36
CA SER A 61 -5.23 -1.19 -2.62
C SER A 61 -4.35 -0.86 -1.41
N VAL A 62 -3.05 -0.67 -1.64
CA VAL A 62 -2.06 -0.31 -0.63
C VAL A 62 -1.16 0.79 -1.19
N TRP A 63 -1.30 1.97 -0.62
CA TRP A 63 -0.50 3.14 -0.98
C TRP A 63 0.70 3.28 -0.03
N PRO A 64 1.87 3.73 -0.51
CA PRO A 64 3.01 4.10 0.33
C PRO A 64 2.81 5.43 1.09
N LYS A 65 1.57 5.96 1.11
CA LYS A 65 1.18 7.28 1.61
C LYS A 65 0.79 7.25 3.09
N PHE A 66 1.18 8.30 3.80
CA PHE A 66 0.90 8.54 5.21
C PHE A 66 0.38 9.96 5.42
N TYR A 67 -0.74 10.10 6.12
CA TYR A 67 -1.17 11.38 6.65
C TYR A 67 -0.34 11.76 7.87
N GLN A 68 -0.07 13.06 8.03
CA GLN A 68 0.65 13.59 9.18
C GLN A 68 0.00 13.22 10.53
N GLY A 69 -1.33 13.12 10.55
CA GLY A 69 -2.11 12.71 11.73
C GLY A 69 -2.32 11.19 11.88
N SER A 70 -1.83 10.37 10.95
CA SER A 70 -2.08 8.93 10.97
C SER A 70 -1.31 8.21 12.09
N LYS A 71 -1.81 7.04 12.50
CA LYS A 71 -1.28 6.25 13.62
C LYS A 71 0.23 6.02 13.58
N TYR A 72 0.82 5.77 12.42
CA TYR A 72 2.23 5.39 12.28
C TYR A 72 3.12 6.52 11.74
N PHE A 73 2.57 7.72 11.49
CA PHE A 73 3.34 8.81 10.92
C PHE A 73 4.52 9.19 11.81
N LYS A 74 4.27 9.41 13.11
CA LYS A 74 5.31 9.84 14.06
C LYS A 74 6.47 8.86 14.12
N ASP A 75 6.20 7.56 14.19
CA ASP A 75 7.24 6.52 14.23
C ASP A 75 8.11 6.54 12.97
N PHE A 76 7.49 6.68 11.79
CA PHE A 76 8.23 6.76 10.53
C PHE A 76 8.99 8.09 10.39
N TRP A 77 8.41 9.18 10.86
CA TRP A 77 9.02 10.51 10.85
C TRP A 77 10.29 10.55 11.71
N ASP A 78 10.19 10.07 12.95
CA ASP A 78 11.28 10.08 13.93
C ASP A 78 12.44 9.16 13.49
N ASN A 79 12.14 8.09 12.74
CA ASN A 79 13.16 7.21 12.17
C ASN A 79 13.73 7.69 10.83
N ASN A 80 13.33 8.88 10.35
CA ASN A 80 13.74 9.43 9.06
C ASN A 80 13.41 8.49 7.88
N TRP A 81 12.21 7.90 7.90
CA TRP A 81 11.69 6.97 6.89
C TRP A 81 10.65 7.59 5.97
N LEU A 82 10.32 8.87 6.14
CA LEU A 82 9.39 9.60 5.29
C LEU A 82 10.12 10.67 4.48
N TYR A 83 9.64 10.92 3.27
CA TYR A 83 10.01 12.12 2.54
C TYR A 83 9.44 13.35 3.25
N LYS A 84 10.26 14.39 3.42
CA LYS A 84 9.93 15.49 4.34
C LYS A 84 9.30 16.69 3.65
N GLN A 85 9.71 16.99 2.42
CA GLN A 85 9.43 18.28 1.79
C GLN A 85 7.94 18.62 1.74
N ASN A 86 7.09 17.67 1.33
CA ASN A 86 5.65 17.90 1.22
C ASN A 86 4.98 18.24 2.57
N VAL A 87 5.47 17.66 3.67
CA VAL A 87 5.00 17.94 5.03
C VAL A 87 5.46 19.31 5.50
N LEU A 88 6.73 19.67 5.22
CA LEU A 88 7.30 20.97 5.57
C LEU A 88 6.56 22.10 4.85
N ASP A 89 6.18 21.87 3.59
CA ASP A 89 5.39 22.79 2.78
C ASP A 89 3.91 22.83 3.18
N LYS A 90 3.48 21.99 4.13
CA LYS A 90 2.10 21.85 4.61
C LYS A 90 1.08 21.63 3.48
N ARG A 91 1.47 20.90 2.44
CA ARG A 91 0.59 20.65 1.28
C ARG A 91 -0.42 19.56 1.62
N ALA A 92 -1.69 19.92 1.55
CA ALA A 92 -2.80 18.99 1.68
C ALA A 92 -3.06 18.28 0.35
N ASP A 93 -3.55 17.04 0.44
CA ASP A 93 -4.12 16.35 -0.70
C ASP A 93 -5.57 16.80 -0.98
N TRP A 94 -6.21 16.17 -1.96
CA TRP A 94 -7.60 16.45 -2.35
C TRP A 94 -8.63 16.14 -1.24
N MET A 95 -8.24 15.43 -0.18
CA MET A 95 -9.07 15.17 0.99
C MET A 95 -8.86 16.20 2.11
N GLY A 96 -7.94 17.15 1.93
CA GLY A 96 -7.62 18.20 2.88
C GLY A 96 -6.60 17.82 3.94
N TYR A 97 -5.83 16.73 3.74
CA TYR A 97 -4.85 16.26 4.73
C TYR A 97 -3.42 16.40 4.23
N VAL A 98 -2.56 16.95 5.10
CA VAL A 98 -1.11 16.96 4.86
C VAL A 98 -0.58 15.55 4.88
N SER A 99 0.15 15.17 3.84
CA SER A 99 0.60 13.79 3.65
C SER A 99 1.97 13.69 3.00
N THR A 100 2.57 12.52 3.05
CA THR A 100 3.81 12.20 2.33
C THR A 100 3.91 10.69 2.11
N PHE A 101 5.00 10.26 1.50
CA PHE A 101 5.29 8.87 1.20
C PHE A 101 6.52 8.39 2.00
N TYR A 102 6.57 7.10 2.28
CA TYR A 102 7.77 6.51 2.90
C TYR A 102 8.88 6.29 1.88
N ASP A 103 10.13 6.36 2.35
CA ASP A 103 11.31 6.07 1.56
C ASP A 103 11.49 4.56 1.41
N ALA A 104 11.00 4.01 0.29
CA ALA A 104 11.11 2.59 -0.02
C ALA A 104 12.53 2.11 -0.36
N PHE A 105 13.50 3.01 -0.53
CA PHE A 105 14.91 2.64 -0.70
C PHE A 105 15.57 2.32 0.63
N ASN A 106 14.99 2.79 1.74
CA ASN A 106 15.38 2.42 3.07
C ASN A 106 14.84 1.03 3.44
N PRO A 107 15.70 0.00 3.59
CA PRO A 107 15.23 -1.35 3.90
C PRO A 107 14.55 -1.46 5.27
N LYS A 108 14.88 -0.57 6.22
CA LYS A 108 14.20 -0.50 7.53
C LYS A 108 12.78 0.04 7.37
N ALA A 109 12.60 1.09 6.57
CA ALA A 109 11.28 1.65 6.26
C ALA A 109 10.39 0.64 5.53
N GLY A 110 10.91 -0.03 4.49
CA GLY A 110 10.18 -1.08 3.78
C GLY A 110 9.77 -2.25 4.67
N LYS A 111 10.64 -2.69 5.60
CA LYS A 111 10.30 -3.71 6.61
C LYS A 111 9.22 -3.22 7.57
N ALA A 112 9.32 -1.99 8.06
CA ALA A 112 8.32 -1.41 8.95
C ALA A 112 6.96 -1.29 8.26
N PHE A 113 6.92 -0.86 7.00
CA PHE A 113 5.68 -0.75 6.23
C PHE A 113 5.04 -2.12 6.00
N TRP A 114 5.84 -3.12 5.63
CA TRP A 114 5.35 -4.49 5.52
C TRP A 114 4.78 -5.02 6.84
N ASN A 115 5.39 -4.71 7.99
CA ASN A 115 4.84 -5.13 9.28
C ASN A 115 3.46 -4.52 9.56
N ILE A 116 3.24 -3.26 9.16
CA ILE A 116 1.92 -2.61 9.25
C ILE A 116 0.92 -3.35 8.35
N VAL A 117 1.25 -3.54 7.08
CA VAL A 117 0.43 -4.29 6.12
C VAL A 117 0.12 -5.70 6.65
N LYS A 118 1.15 -6.40 7.13
CA LYS A 118 1.02 -7.77 7.63
C LYS A 118 0.02 -7.86 8.78
N LYS A 119 0.12 -6.94 9.74
CA LYS A 119 -0.72 -6.89 10.94
C LYS A 119 -2.14 -6.39 10.63
N SER A 120 -2.26 -5.37 9.80
CA SER A 120 -3.53 -4.67 9.61
C SER A 120 -4.39 -5.31 8.53
N ILE A 121 -3.81 -5.91 7.49
CA ILE A 121 -4.56 -6.47 6.35
C ILE A 121 -4.22 -7.93 6.04
N TYR A 122 -2.94 -8.32 5.96
CA TYR A 122 -2.57 -9.71 5.57
C TYR A 122 -3.12 -10.77 6.53
N SER A 123 -3.09 -10.50 7.84
CA SER A 123 -3.60 -11.41 8.86
C SER A 123 -5.09 -11.69 8.77
N LYS A 124 -5.83 -11.03 7.87
CA LYS A 124 -7.28 -11.18 7.66
C LYS A 124 -7.62 -12.05 6.44
N GLY A 125 -6.61 -12.60 5.74
CA GLY A 125 -6.81 -13.49 4.59
C GLY A 125 -6.70 -12.82 3.22
N VAL A 126 -6.06 -11.66 3.10
CA VAL A 126 -5.88 -10.99 1.79
C VAL A 126 -5.00 -11.82 0.86
N ASP A 127 -5.44 -12.01 -0.39
CA ASP A 127 -4.73 -12.81 -1.40
C ASP A 127 -3.71 -11.98 -2.19
N ALA A 128 -4.03 -10.72 -2.50
CA ALA A 128 -3.21 -9.88 -3.37
C ALA A 128 -3.16 -8.39 -2.97
N TRP A 129 -2.12 -7.71 -3.45
CA TRP A 129 -1.83 -6.31 -3.17
C TRP A 129 -1.85 -5.52 -4.47
N TRP A 130 -2.69 -4.49 -4.53
CA TRP A 130 -2.58 -3.47 -5.57
C TRP A 130 -1.74 -2.32 -5.00
N LEU A 131 -0.46 -2.30 -5.37
CA LEU A 131 0.50 -1.30 -4.92
C LEU A 131 0.39 -0.05 -5.80
N ASP A 132 -0.33 0.95 -5.31
CA ASP A 132 -0.75 2.11 -6.08
C ASP A 132 0.07 3.36 -5.73
N ALA A 133 0.12 4.34 -6.65
CA ALA A 133 0.95 5.55 -6.59
C ALA A 133 2.43 5.29 -6.24
N THR A 134 3.04 4.35 -6.95
CA THR A 134 4.39 3.86 -6.66
C THR A 134 5.49 4.53 -7.49
N GLU A 135 5.19 5.62 -8.18
CA GLU A 135 6.14 6.47 -8.91
C GLU A 135 7.19 7.09 -7.97
N PRO A 136 6.87 7.75 -6.82
CA PRO A 136 5.58 8.02 -6.16
C PRO A 136 4.92 9.35 -6.57
N ASP A 137 3.59 9.36 -6.63
CA ASP A 137 2.78 10.57 -6.87
C ASP A 137 2.46 11.30 -5.56
N ILE A 138 3.44 12.04 -5.04
CA ILE A 138 3.31 12.81 -3.78
C ILE A 138 2.40 14.04 -3.97
N VAL A 139 2.55 14.69 -5.13
CA VAL A 139 1.74 15.82 -5.59
C VAL A 139 1.50 15.62 -7.08
N ASP A 140 0.26 15.79 -7.52
CA ASP A 140 -0.15 15.58 -8.90
C ASP A 140 0.30 16.74 -9.80
N ASN A 141 0.49 16.48 -11.10
CA ASN A 141 0.71 17.50 -12.15
C ASN A 141 1.90 18.46 -11.94
N ILE A 142 2.97 17.99 -11.29
CA ILE A 142 4.22 18.73 -11.12
C ILE A 142 5.32 18.26 -12.08
N THR A 143 6.32 19.12 -12.30
CA THR A 143 7.48 18.79 -13.14
C THR A 143 8.30 17.66 -12.53
N ASN A 144 9.02 16.90 -13.37
CA ASN A 144 9.94 15.85 -12.89
C ASN A 144 11.01 16.41 -11.94
N ALA A 145 11.46 17.64 -12.16
CA ALA A 145 12.39 18.32 -11.25
C ALA A 145 11.81 18.45 -9.84
N HIS A 146 10.57 18.94 -9.74
CA HIS A 146 9.90 19.06 -8.45
C HIS A 146 9.59 17.71 -7.81
N ARG A 147 9.23 16.68 -8.60
CA ARG A 147 9.08 15.29 -8.08
C ARG A 147 10.36 14.80 -7.40
N MET A 148 11.52 15.09 -7.99
CA MET A 148 12.81 14.72 -7.40
C MET A 148 13.11 15.50 -6.11
N GLU A 149 12.77 16.79 -6.05
CA GLU A 149 12.89 17.59 -4.82
C GLU A 149 12.05 17.01 -3.68
N LEU A 150 10.80 16.62 -3.96
CA LEU A 150 9.91 16.04 -2.96
C LEU A 150 10.44 14.73 -2.36
N MET A 151 11.23 13.97 -3.12
CA MET A 151 11.86 12.73 -2.67
C MET A 151 13.25 12.94 -2.05
N THR A 152 13.78 14.17 -2.01
CA THR A 152 15.14 14.42 -1.53
C THR A 152 15.14 14.79 -0.04
N PRO A 153 16.04 14.21 0.78
CA PRO A 153 16.98 13.13 0.45
C PRO A 153 16.33 11.73 0.43
N THR A 154 16.87 10.80 -0.37
CA THR A 154 16.57 9.36 -0.25
C THR A 154 17.72 8.64 0.47
N TYR A 155 17.44 7.48 1.08
CA TYR A 155 18.41 6.70 1.85
C TYR A 155 19.67 6.25 1.09
N LYS A 156 19.60 6.02 -0.23
CA LYS A 156 20.70 5.39 -0.97
C LYS A 156 21.17 6.07 -2.25
N VAL A 157 20.38 6.96 -2.86
CA VAL A 157 20.77 7.53 -4.17
C VAL A 157 20.16 8.90 -4.40
N ALA A 158 20.82 9.74 -5.20
CA ALA A 158 20.18 10.93 -5.75
C ALA A 158 18.90 10.50 -6.52
N PRO A 159 17.74 11.16 -6.34
CA PRO A 159 16.48 10.74 -6.97
C PRO A 159 16.54 10.63 -8.50
N ARG A 160 17.51 11.32 -9.13
CA ARG A 160 17.78 11.26 -10.58
C ARG A 160 18.09 9.86 -11.11
N LEU A 161 18.55 8.94 -10.26
CA LEU A 161 18.86 7.55 -10.62
C LEU A 161 17.69 6.57 -10.38
N ILE A 162 16.54 7.06 -9.93
CA ILE A 162 15.46 6.25 -9.35
C ILE A 162 14.13 6.34 -10.14
N LEU A 163 14.03 7.23 -11.12
CA LEU A 163 12.81 7.56 -11.86
C LEU A 163 12.27 6.45 -12.81
N MET A 164 12.71 5.20 -12.65
CA MET A 164 12.19 4.04 -13.39
C MET A 164 10.93 3.48 -12.72
N PRO A 165 10.00 2.88 -13.50
CA PRO A 165 8.78 2.31 -12.96
C PRO A 165 9.09 1.17 -11.97
N MET A 166 8.52 1.27 -10.76
CA MET A 166 8.52 0.24 -9.71
C MET A 166 9.85 -0.48 -9.48
N PRO A 167 10.88 0.20 -8.91
CA PRO A 167 12.13 -0.47 -8.62
C PRO A 167 11.91 -1.56 -7.55
N TRP A 168 12.51 -2.74 -7.80
CA TRP A 168 12.53 -3.94 -6.95
C TRP A 168 12.49 -3.71 -5.42
N PRO A 169 13.20 -2.71 -4.85
CA PRO A 169 13.08 -2.38 -3.42
C PRO A 169 11.65 -2.16 -2.89
N ARG A 170 10.72 -1.63 -3.71
CA ARG A 170 9.33 -1.34 -3.32
C ARG A 170 8.49 -2.61 -3.13
N ILE A 171 8.74 -3.63 -3.95
CA ILE A 171 7.97 -4.88 -3.99
C ILE A 171 8.62 -5.97 -3.12
N LYS A 172 9.94 -5.89 -2.89
CA LYS A 172 10.73 -6.90 -2.15
C LYS A 172 10.16 -7.27 -0.77
N PRO A 173 9.66 -6.34 0.07
CA PRO A 173 9.05 -6.71 1.35
C PRO A 173 7.80 -7.58 1.19
N PHE A 174 6.96 -7.28 0.20
CA PHE A 174 5.72 -8.01 -0.09
C PHE A 174 6.00 -9.41 -0.68
N MET A 175 7.00 -9.53 -1.56
CA MET A 175 7.40 -10.82 -2.14
C MET A 175 8.05 -11.74 -1.11
N LYS A 176 8.98 -11.22 -0.28
CA LYS A 176 9.62 -12.01 0.78
C LYS A 176 8.63 -12.39 1.89
N GLY A 177 7.66 -11.52 2.18
CA GLY A 177 6.64 -11.76 3.19
C GLY A 177 5.66 -12.89 2.84
N LYS A 178 5.47 -13.19 1.55
CA LYS A 178 4.62 -14.28 1.04
C LYS A 178 5.31 -15.65 0.99
N GLY A 179 6.58 -15.77 1.38
CA GLY A 179 7.40 -16.96 1.11
C GLY A 179 6.82 -18.30 1.62
N ARG A 180 6.08 -19.00 0.75
CA ARG A 180 6.49 -20.33 0.29
C ARG A 180 7.77 -20.11 -0.52
N GLN A 181 8.85 -20.78 -0.13
CA GLN A 181 10.15 -20.71 -0.77
C GLN A 181 10.02 -21.20 -2.21
N ILE A 182 10.13 -20.33 -3.21
CA ILE A 182 10.30 -20.76 -4.60
C ILE A 182 11.81 -20.99 -4.76
N PRO A 183 12.28 -22.25 -4.89
CA PRO A 183 13.68 -22.50 -5.17
C PRO A 183 13.97 -21.97 -6.58
N ILE A 184 14.85 -20.98 -6.66
CA ILE A 184 15.48 -20.62 -7.94
C ILE A 184 16.55 -21.69 -8.15
N ASN A 185 16.20 -22.78 -8.83
CA ASN A 185 17.21 -23.65 -9.44
C ASN A 185 17.82 -22.88 -10.60
N ALA A 186 18.96 -22.23 -10.34
CA ALA A 186 19.86 -21.79 -11.38
C ALA A 186 20.66 -23.03 -11.85
N SER A 187 20.21 -23.63 -12.94
CA SER A 187 21.02 -24.52 -13.76
C SER A 187 20.68 -24.23 -15.21
N LEU A 188 21.48 -23.37 -15.84
CA LEU A 188 21.60 -23.35 -17.30
C LEU A 188 22.88 -24.12 -17.62
N SER A 189 22.68 -25.19 -18.36
CA SER A 189 23.67 -25.99 -19.09
C SER A 189 24.52 -25.15 -20.03
#